data_AF-A0A838E6Z5-F1
#
_entry.id   AF-A0A838E6Z5-F1
#
_cell.length_a   1.000
_cell.length_b   1.000
_cell.length_c   1.000
_cell.angle_alpha   90.00
_cell.angle_beta   90.00
_cell.angle_gamma   90.00
#
_symmetry.space_group_name_H-M   'P 1'
#
loop_
_entity.id
_entity.type
_entity.pdbx_description
1 polymer ?
#
loop_
_entity_poly.entity_id
_entity_poly.type
_entity_poly.pdbx_seq_one_letter_code
_entity_poly.pdbx_strand_id
1 'polypeptide(L)'
;MATFWAAAFGYTKLAYPDEMRRELLASGLTEDQLGDRAVAEDPDGAGPRLFFQRVPESKSAKNRLHLDLSAAPGRRPTAEELDTEVERLVALGAARVHDHVGAWGPWPEHHVVMADPEGNEFCVQ
;
A
#
# COMPACT_ATOMS: atom_id res chain seq x y z
N MET A 1 4.21 5.03 -5.00
CA MET A 1 3.24 4.15 -4.30
C MET A 1 3.02 2.75 -4.88
N ALA A 2 2.57 2.57 -6.13
CA ALA A 2 2.02 1.28 -6.60
C ALA A 2 2.96 0.07 -6.45
N THR A 3 4.27 0.25 -6.64
CA THR A 3 5.27 -0.81 -6.44
C THR A 3 5.32 -1.28 -4.99
N PHE A 4 5.26 -0.36 -4.03
CA PHE A 4 5.25 -0.67 -2.61
C PHE A 4 3.99 -1.45 -2.24
N TRP A 5 2.80 -0.94 -2.59
CA TRP A 5 1.53 -1.59 -2.26
C TRP A 5 1.34 -2.92 -2.98
N ALA A 6 1.89 -3.07 -4.20
CA ALA A 6 1.96 -4.37 -4.87
C ALA A 6 2.76 -5.38 -4.04
N ALA A 7 3.98 -5.03 -3.62
CA ALA A 7 4.82 -5.90 -2.80
C ALA A 7 4.26 -6.13 -1.38
N ALA A 8 3.57 -5.14 -0.80
CA ALA A 8 2.95 -5.24 0.52
C ALA A 8 1.85 -6.30 0.54
N PHE A 9 0.95 -6.29 -0.45
CA PHE A 9 -0.16 -7.24 -0.55
C PHE A 9 0.15 -8.53 -1.33
N GLY A 10 1.35 -8.67 -1.92
CA GLY A 10 1.63 -9.75 -2.87
C GLY A 10 0.87 -9.60 -4.19
N TYR A 11 0.46 -8.39 -4.52
CA TYR A 11 -0.26 -8.03 -5.73
C TYR A 11 0.70 -7.84 -6.92
N THR A 12 0.12 -7.83 -8.12
CA THR A 12 0.84 -7.48 -9.35
C THR A 12 0.66 -5.99 -9.65
N LYS A 13 1.76 -5.27 -9.85
CA LYS A 13 1.71 -3.94 -10.47
C LYS A 13 1.47 -4.12 -11.97
N LEU A 14 0.31 -3.68 -12.46
CA LEU A 14 -0.04 -3.85 -13.87
C LEU A 14 0.83 -2.96 -14.74
N ALA A 15 1.38 -3.55 -15.80
CA ALA A 15 1.96 -2.82 -16.91
C ALA A 15 0.89 -2.56 -17.98
N TYR A 16 1.03 -1.46 -18.72
CA TYR A 16 0.24 -1.26 -19.93
C TYR A 16 0.58 -2.36 -20.94
N PRO A 17 -0.41 -3.07 -21.52
CA PRO A 17 -0.16 -3.96 -22.64
C PRO A 17 0.55 -3.24 -23.77
N ASP A 18 1.47 -3.91 -24.48
CA ASP A 18 2.34 -3.28 -25.49
C ASP A 18 1.57 -2.53 -26.59
N GLU A 19 0.40 -3.04 -26.99
CA GLU A 19 -0.48 -2.37 -27.95
C GLU A 19 -1.04 -1.06 -27.39
N MET A 20 -1.69 -1.13 -26.22
CA MET A 20 -2.24 0.05 -25.54
C MET A 20 -1.15 1.08 -25.25
N ARG A 21 0.04 0.65 -24.82
CA ARG A 21 1.19 1.53 -24.59
C ARG A 21 1.59 2.27 -25.86
N ARG A 22 1.67 1.57 -27.00
CA ARG A 22 2.00 2.18 -28.30
C ARG A 22 0.94 3.20 -28.71
N GLU A 23 -0.34 2.90 -28.55
CA GLU A 23 -1.44 3.82 -28.87
C GLU A 23 -1.39 5.10 -28.02
N LEU A 24 -1.17 4.95 -26.70
CA LEU A 24 -1.07 6.07 -25.79
C LEU A 24 0.12 6.98 -26.14
N LEU A 25 1.30 6.42 -26.44
CA LEU A 25 2.44 7.22 -26.90
C LEU A 25 2.16 7.89 -28.25
N ALA A 26 1.52 7.19 -29.18
CA ALA A 26 1.15 7.75 -30.49
C ALA A 26 0.14 8.91 -30.37
N SER A 27 -0.66 8.95 -29.30
CA SER A 27 -1.56 10.07 -29.00
C SER A 27 -0.85 11.34 -28.51
N GLY A 28 0.46 11.30 -28.29
CA GLY A 28 1.27 12.43 -27.84
C GLY A 28 1.60 12.43 -26.34
N LEU A 29 1.24 11.38 -25.60
CA LEU A 29 1.70 11.21 -24.22
C LEU A 29 3.19 10.84 -24.18
N THR A 30 3.88 11.33 -23.16
CA THR A 30 5.26 10.98 -22.85
C THR A 30 5.33 9.78 -21.91
N GLU A 31 6.50 9.14 -21.83
CA GLU A 31 6.77 8.07 -20.87
C GLU A 31 6.49 8.48 -19.42
N ASP A 32 6.85 9.71 -19.06
CA ASP A 32 6.60 10.25 -17.72
C ASP A 32 5.10 10.38 -17.44
N GLN A 33 4.30 10.81 -18.43
CA GLN A 33 2.85 10.89 -18.31
C GLN A 33 2.17 9.52 -18.23
N LEU A 34 2.74 8.47 -18.84
CA LEU A 34 2.27 7.11 -18.59
C LEU A 34 2.52 6.68 -17.14
N GLY A 35 3.59 7.20 -16.53
CA GLY A 35 3.92 6.99 -15.12
C GLY A 35 3.00 7.71 -14.14
N ASP A 36 2.16 8.64 -14.59
CA ASP A 36 1.19 9.34 -13.72
C ASP A 36 0.13 8.42 -13.13
N ARG A 37 -0.05 7.23 -13.69
CA ARG A 37 -1.09 6.29 -13.29
C ARG A 37 -0.49 4.91 -13.12
N ALA A 38 -0.89 4.23 -12.04
CA ALA A 38 -0.47 2.87 -11.79
C ALA A 38 -1.56 2.09 -11.06
N VAL A 39 -1.53 0.77 -11.25
CA VAL A 39 -2.49 -0.16 -10.65
C VAL A 39 -1.72 -1.26 -9.94
N ALA A 40 -2.13 -1.60 -8.73
CA ALA A 40 -1.79 -2.85 -8.07
C ALA A 40 -3.06 -3.68 -7.92
N GLU A 41 -3.01 -4.94 -8.33
CA GLU A 41 -4.17 -5.83 -8.34
C GLU A 41 -3.80 -7.22 -7.84
N ASP A 42 -4.73 -7.83 -7.11
CA ASP A 42 -4.63 -9.21 -6.67
C ASP A 42 -4.53 -10.12 -7.91
N PRO A 43 -3.47 -10.95 -8.05
CA PRO A 43 -3.32 -11.84 -9.18
C PRO A 43 -4.48 -12.85 -9.32
N ASP A 44 -5.14 -13.19 -8.21
CA ASP A 44 -6.29 -14.10 -8.19
C ASP A 44 -7.64 -13.36 -8.32
N GLY A 45 -7.62 -12.03 -8.35
CA GLY A 45 -8.80 -11.18 -8.48
C GLY A 45 -9.74 -11.20 -7.26
N ALA A 46 -9.28 -11.73 -6.13
CA ALA A 46 -10.08 -11.82 -4.90
C ALA A 46 -10.09 -10.52 -4.10
N GLY A 47 -8.95 -9.83 -4.05
CA GLY A 47 -8.76 -8.58 -3.34
C GLY A 47 -9.11 -7.31 -4.12
N PRO A 48 -9.18 -6.15 -3.44
CA PRO A 48 -9.49 -4.88 -4.07
C PRO A 48 -8.38 -4.41 -5.02
N ARG A 49 -8.78 -3.85 -6.15
CA ARG A 49 -7.87 -3.15 -7.06
C ARG A 49 -7.47 -1.79 -6.49
N LEU A 50 -6.16 -1.52 -6.39
CA LEU A 50 -5.62 -0.23 -5.95
C LEU A 50 -5.18 0.60 -7.17
N PHE A 51 -5.77 1.77 -7.35
CA PHE A 51 -5.40 2.72 -8.39
C PHE A 51 -4.69 3.92 -7.78
N PHE A 52 -3.55 4.29 -8.35
CA PHE A 52 -2.73 5.41 -7.91
C PHE A 52 -2.63 6.44 -9.02
N GLN A 53 -2.75 7.70 -8.63
CA GLN A 53 -2.54 8.86 -9.48
C GLN A 53 -1.44 9.72 -8.88
N ARG A 54 -0.42 10.05 -9.67
CA ARG A 54 0.59 11.04 -9.30
C ARG A 54 -0.06 12.41 -9.29
N VAL A 55 0.11 13.14 -8.20
CA VAL A 55 -0.33 14.53 -8.04
C VAL A 55 0.85 15.39 -7.62
N PRO A 56 0.92 16.67 -8.02
CA PRO A 56 2.05 17.53 -7.68
C PRO A 56 2.06 17.99 -6.21
N GLU A 57 0.90 17.99 -5.55
CA GLU A 57 0.77 18.44 -4.17
C GLU A 57 1.32 17.41 -3.18
N SER A 58 2.10 17.87 -2.21
CA SER A 58 2.45 17.06 -1.05
C SER A 58 1.27 16.91 -0.10
N LYS A 59 1.24 15.79 0.64
CA LYS A 59 0.25 15.55 1.71
C LYS A 59 0.28 16.67 2.75
N SER A 60 -0.89 17.21 3.08
CA SER A 60 -1.05 18.36 3.99
C SER A 60 -1.79 18.03 5.29
N ALA A 61 -2.48 16.90 5.36
CA ALA A 61 -3.24 16.46 6.53
C ALA A 61 -3.29 14.93 6.58
N LYS A 62 -3.73 14.38 7.72
CA LYS A 62 -3.97 12.94 7.88
C LYS A 62 -4.98 12.43 6.85
N ASN A 63 -4.73 11.23 6.31
CA ASN A 63 -5.67 10.56 5.45
C ASN A 63 -7.01 10.32 6.19
N ARG A 64 -8.13 10.62 5.50
CA ARG A 64 -9.49 10.29 6.00
C ARG A 64 -9.93 8.87 5.61
N LEU A 65 -8.98 8.08 5.13
CA LEU A 65 -9.07 6.67 4.87
C LEU A 65 -8.07 5.98 5.79
N HIS A 66 -8.46 4.83 6.33
CA HIS A 66 -7.61 4.00 7.16
C HIS A 66 -7.45 2.66 6.44
N LEU A 67 -6.22 2.28 6.12
CA LEU A 67 -5.89 1.00 5.51
C LEU A 67 -5.21 0.12 6.57
N ASP A 68 -5.74 -1.09 6.74
CA ASP A 68 -5.18 -2.10 7.62
C ASP A 68 -4.60 -3.25 6.80
N LEU A 69 -3.34 -3.56 7.03
CA LEU A 69 -2.68 -4.75 6.53
C LEU A 69 -2.64 -5.78 7.66
N SER A 70 -3.15 -6.99 7.41
CA SER A 70 -3.10 -8.06 8.41
C SER A 70 -1.80 -8.85 8.29
N ALA A 71 -1.03 -8.93 9.38
CA ALA A 71 0.17 -9.77 9.45
C ALA A 71 -0.17 -11.27 9.52
N ALA A 72 -1.42 -11.62 9.87
CA ALA A 72 -1.91 -12.99 9.90
C ALA A 72 -3.36 -13.07 9.39
N PRO A 73 -3.58 -13.12 8.06
CA PRO A 73 -4.92 -13.11 7.47
C PRO A 73 -5.89 -14.13 8.12
N GLY A 74 -7.04 -13.65 8.56
CA GLY A 74 -8.10 -14.46 9.18
C GLY A 74 -7.99 -14.67 10.70
N ARG A 75 -6.94 -14.15 11.35
CA ARG A 75 -6.81 -14.17 12.81
C ARG A 75 -6.00 -12.97 13.33
N ARG A 76 -5.82 -12.90 14.64
CA ARG A 76 -4.85 -11.98 15.25
C ARG A 76 -3.43 -12.54 15.11
N PRO A 77 -2.43 -11.74 14.72
CA PRO A 77 -1.04 -12.16 14.71
C PRO A 77 -0.50 -12.27 16.14
N THR A 78 0.56 -13.05 16.29
CA THR A 78 1.43 -12.95 17.47
C THR A 78 2.23 -11.64 17.40
N ALA A 79 2.85 -11.23 18.52
CA ALA A 79 3.74 -10.07 18.51
C ALA A 79 4.93 -10.26 17.54
N GLU A 80 5.45 -11.49 17.44
CA GLU A 80 6.55 -11.83 16.53
C GLU A 80 6.13 -11.75 15.06
N GLU A 81 4.94 -12.23 14.71
CA GLU A 81 4.39 -12.12 13.35
C GLU A 81 4.17 -10.65 12.96
N LEU A 82 3.68 -9.84 13.91
CA LEU A 82 3.49 -8.42 13.70
C LEU A 82 4.83 -7.70 13.47
N ASP A 83 5.82 -7.93 14.33
CA ASP A 83 7.16 -7.34 14.18
C ASP A 83 7.84 -7.79 12.88
N THR A 84 7.72 -9.07 12.51
CA THR A 84 8.27 -9.61 11.25
C THR A 84 7.66 -8.92 10.04
N GLU A 85 6.35 -8.70 10.03
CA GLU A 85 5.67 -8.02 8.92
C GLU A 85 6.03 -6.53 8.87
N VAL A 86 6.15 -5.86 10.01
CA VAL A 86 6.65 -4.48 10.10
C VAL A 86 8.06 -4.38 9.52
N GLU A 87 8.98 -5.28 9.88
CA GLU A 87 10.35 -5.32 9.35
C GLU A 87 10.37 -5.53 7.83
N ARG A 88 9.54 -6.45 7.31
CA ARG A 88 9.40 -6.68 5.88
C ARG A 88 8.94 -5.42 5.14
N LEU A 89 7.94 -4.72 5.67
CA LEU A 89 7.41 -3.50 5.08
C LEU A 89 8.41 -2.33 5.16
N VAL A 90 9.19 -2.25 6.25
CA VAL A 90 10.30 -1.29 6.35
C VAL A 90 11.36 -1.56 5.28
N ALA A 91 11.70 -2.82 5.03
CA ALA A 91 12.62 -3.19 3.95
C ALA A 91 12.08 -2.83 2.54
N LEU A 92 10.76 -2.73 2.39
CA LEU A 92 10.09 -2.23 1.18
C LEU A 92 10.00 -0.69 1.09
N GLY A 93 10.47 0.03 2.10
CA GLY A 93 10.54 1.49 2.13
C GLY A 93 9.47 2.19 2.98
N ALA A 94 8.68 1.45 3.76
CA ALA A 94 7.80 2.07 4.75
C ALA A 94 8.59 2.57 5.97
N ALA A 95 7.98 3.46 6.75
CA ALA A 95 8.48 3.92 8.03
C ALA A 95 7.54 3.51 9.17
N ARG A 96 8.09 2.96 10.26
CA ARG A 96 7.34 2.77 11.52
C ARG A 96 7.09 4.13 12.15
N VAL A 97 5.83 4.45 12.43
CA VAL A 97 5.43 5.74 13.02
C VAL A 97 5.26 5.60 14.53
N HIS A 98 4.39 4.71 14.97
CA HIS A 98 4.23 4.38 16.39
C HIS A 98 3.47 3.07 16.60
N ASP A 99 3.69 2.50 17.76
CA ASP A 99 2.99 1.32 18.26
C ASP A 99 1.73 1.71 19.01
N HIS A 100 0.64 0.98 18.76
CA HIS A 100 -0.60 1.10 19.52
C HIS A 100 -0.88 -0.21 20.22
N VAL A 101 -0.75 -0.21 21.55
CA VAL A 101 -1.13 -1.31 22.43
C VAL A 101 -2.17 -0.76 23.39
N GLY A 102 -3.37 -1.34 23.36
CA GLY A 102 -4.48 -0.84 24.15
C GLY A 102 -5.67 -1.79 24.17
N ALA A 103 -6.83 -1.24 24.49
CA ALA A 103 -8.09 -1.94 24.40
C ALA A 103 -9.22 -0.94 24.16
N TRP A 104 -10.15 -1.33 23.30
CA TRP A 104 -11.44 -0.67 23.15
C TRP A 104 -12.50 -1.48 23.91
N GLY A 105 -12.65 -1.15 25.20
CA GLY A 105 -13.49 -1.91 26.12
C GLY A 105 -12.96 -3.34 26.30
N PRO A 106 -13.75 -4.39 25.99
CA PRO A 106 -13.29 -5.78 26.12
C PRO A 106 -12.37 -6.24 24.99
N TRP A 107 -12.16 -5.40 23.95
CA TRP A 107 -11.43 -5.77 22.75
C TRP A 107 -9.98 -5.27 22.83
N PRO A 108 -8.98 -6.17 22.92
CA PRO A 108 -7.59 -5.75 22.88
C PRO A 108 -7.24 -5.18 21.49
N GLU A 109 -6.42 -4.14 21.47
CA GLU A 109 -5.91 -3.50 20.27
C GLU A 109 -4.39 -3.63 20.28
N HIS A 110 -3.84 -4.18 19.20
CA HIS A 110 -2.41 -4.21 18.99
C HIS A 110 -2.19 -4.03 17.49
N HIS A 111 -1.64 -2.88 17.11
CA HIS A 111 -1.28 -2.58 15.74
C HIS A 111 -0.09 -1.62 15.72
N VAL A 112 0.65 -1.63 14.61
CA VAL A 112 1.73 -0.68 14.38
C VAL A 112 1.30 0.26 13.28
N VAL A 113 1.24 1.56 13.60
CA VAL A 113 1.02 2.61 12.60
C VAL A 113 2.29 2.81 11.81
N MET A 114 2.16 2.71 10.50
CA MET A 114 3.23 2.81 9.51
C MET A 114 2.90 3.93 8.52
N ALA A 115 3.93 4.43 7.83
CA ALA A 115 3.79 5.33 6.71
C ALA A 115 4.43 4.71 5.47
N ASP A 116 3.73 4.75 4.34
CA ASP A 116 4.30 4.31 3.06
C ASP A 116 5.39 5.28 2.55
N PRO A 117 6.08 4.98 1.44
CA PRO A 117 7.16 5.84 0.94
C PRO A 117 6.77 7.30 0.62
N GLU A 118 5.48 7.61 0.50
CA GLU A 118 4.97 8.96 0.24
C GLU A 118 4.34 9.60 1.50
N GLY A 119 4.44 8.94 2.66
CA GLY A 119 3.98 9.46 3.95
C GLY A 119 2.49 9.23 4.23
N ASN A 120 1.85 8.32 3.49
CA ASN A 120 0.46 7.93 3.75
C ASN A 120 0.41 6.93 4.90
N GLU A 121 -0.42 7.21 5.91
CA GLU A 121 -0.55 6.33 7.07
C GLU A 121 -1.38 5.09 6.77
N PHE A 122 -0.95 3.95 7.32
CA PHE A 122 -1.68 2.69 7.36
C PHE A 122 -1.29 1.92 8.63
N CYS A 123 -2.04 0.88 8.99
CA CYS A 123 -1.73 0.05 10.15
C CYS A 123 -1.35 -1.37 9.73
N VAL A 124 -0.51 -2.02 10.54
CA VAL A 124 -0.26 -3.45 10.48
C VAL A 124 -0.85 -4.06 11.76
N GLN A 125 -1.68 -5.09 11.63
CA GLN A 125 -2.39 -5.69 12.77
C GLN A 125 -2.63 -7.20 12.66
#